data_AF-A0A813KLZ7-F1
#
_entry.id   AF-A0A813KLZ7-F1
#
_cell.length_a   1.000
_cell.length_b   1.000
_cell.length_c   1.000
_cell.angle_alpha   90.00
_cell.angle_beta   90.00
_cell.angle_gamma   90.00
#
_symmetry.space_group_name_H-M   'P 1'
#
loop_
_entity.id
_entity.type
_entity.pdbx_description
1 polymer ?
#
loop_
_entity_poly.entity_id
_entity_poly.type
_entity_poly.pdbx_seq_one_letter_code
_entity_poly.pdbx_strand_id
1 'polypeptide(L)'
;MVRAGMGDASLVLVIPSLWASDIDAEDQGTMLRGLAIMNVYPSTNMRLMLLRSMNKKIAVQLGFMPSRCFSISEQKTSLFALSCAVRGFSTLITLCLMELHPDNLVHAKKELGVEDPWVQEYADGRKFSLRAFMLSAKHEGSTFAQFAGQCIERNILPLA
;
A
#
# COMPACT_ATOMS: atom_id res chain seq x y z
N MET A 1 -0.86 7.47 -29.59
CA MET A 1 -0.16 7.76 -28.32
C MET A 1 0.72 6.55 -27.96
N VAL A 2 1.87 6.40 -28.63
CA VAL A 2 2.75 5.20 -28.56
C VAL A 2 4.01 5.46 -27.71
N ARG A 3 4.21 6.71 -27.28
CA ARG A 3 5.49 7.21 -26.77
C ARG A 3 5.94 6.63 -25.41
N ALA A 4 4.99 6.13 -24.61
CA ALA A 4 5.25 5.60 -23.27
C ALA A 4 5.19 4.05 -23.19
N GLY A 5 4.96 3.34 -24.31
CA GLY A 5 4.98 1.87 -24.33
C GLY A 5 3.98 1.20 -23.37
N MET A 6 2.81 1.81 -23.13
CA MET A 6 1.86 1.34 -22.09
C MET A 6 1.26 -0.04 -22.36
N GLY A 7 1.28 -0.52 -23.61
CA GLY A 7 0.82 -1.86 -23.97
C GLY A 7 1.70 -2.97 -23.39
N ASP A 8 3.00 -2.72 -23.28
CA ASP A 8 3.99 -3.68 -22.76
C ASP A 8 4.34 -3.43 -21.29
N ALA A 9 3.71 -2.43 -20.66
CA ALA A 9 3.96 -2.09 -19.27
C ALA A 9 3.38 -3.14 -18.32
N SER A 10 4.20 -3.66 -17.40
CA SER A 10 3.76 -4.64 -16.39
C SER A 10 2.69 -4.10 -15.42
N LEU A 11 2.70 -2.79 -15.17
CA LEU A 11 1.76 -2.09 -14.30
C LEU A 11 1.68 -0.61 -14.69
N VAL A 12 0.46 -0.07 -14.76
CA VAL A 12 0.20 1.36 -14.92
C VAL A 12 -0.47 1.90 -13.66
N LEU A 13 0.06 2.98 -13.12
CA LEU A 13 -0.48 3.66 -11.95
C LEU A 13 -1.04 5.02 -12.38
N VAL A 14 -2.31 5.27 -12.07
CA VAL A 14 -2.93 6.59 -12.26
C VAL A 14 -3.12 7.23 -10.89
N ILE A 15 -2.31 8.25 -10.63
CA ILE A 15 -2.21 8.94 -9.34
C ILE A 15 -2.76 10.36 -9.49
N PRO A 16 -3.82 10.73 -8.75
CA PRO A 16 -4.33 12.09 -8.73
C PRO A 16 -3.38 13.02 -7.99
N SER A 17 -3.51 14.32 -8.25
CA SER A 17 -2.87 15.32 -7.40
C SER A 17 -3.49 15.32 -6.00
N LEU A 18 -2.67 15.11 -4.97
CA LEU A 18 -3.11 15.17 -3.57
C LEU A 18 -3.43 16.59 -3.08
N TRP A 19 -3.05 17.61 -3.87
CA TRP A 19 -3.23 19.03 -3.55
C TRP A 19 -4.22 19.73 -4.48
N ALA A 20 -5.09 18.96 -5.15
CA ALA A 20 -6.12 19.53 -6.00
C ALA A 20 -7.08 20.42 -5.18
N SER A 21 -7.40 21.60 -5.72
CA SER A 21 -8.36 22.53 -5.12
C SER A 21 -9.79 21.99 -5.18
N ASP A 22 -10.13 21.34 -6.30
CA ASP A 22 -11.37 20.59 -6.47
C ASP A 22 -11.05 19.09 -6.57
N ILE A 23 -11.39 18.39 -5.49
CA ILE A 23 -11.15 16.96 -5.32
C ILE A 23 -12.00 16.14 -6.30
N ASP A 24 -13.25 16.56 -6.54
CA ASP A 24 -14.18 15.80 -7.37
C ASP A 24 -13.83 15.96 -8.85
N ALA A 25 -13.43 17.15 -9.27
CA ALA A 25 -12.90 17.38 -10.61
C ALA A 25 -11.61 16.57 -10.87
N GLU A 26 -10.71 16.48 -9.90
CA GLU A 26 -9.47 15.70 -10.05
C GLU A 26 -9.74 14.18 -10.10
N ASP A 27 -10.67 13.68 -9.30
CA ASP A 27 -11.12 12.28 -9.36
C ASP A 27 -11.76 11.96 -10.73
N GLN A 28 -12.61 12.84 -11.23
CA GLN A 28 -13.19 12.70 -12.58
C GLN A 28 -12.12 12.71 -13.66
N GLY A 29 -11.18 13.65 -13.61
CA GLY A 29 -10.04 13.69 -14.53
C GLY A 29 -9.20 12.42 -14.46
N THR A 30 -8.99 11.88 -13.27
CA THR A 30 -8.26 10.63 -13.04
C THR A 30 -9.00 9.41 -13.60
N MET A 31 -10.32 9.34 -13.42
CA MET A 31 -11.17 8.31 -14.05
C MET A 31 -11.14 8.41 -15.58
N LEU A 32 -11.23 9.61 -16.14
CA LEU A 32 -11.16 9.82 -17.59
C LEU A 32 -9.80 9.41 -18.18
N ARG A 33 -8.70 9.72 -17.48
CA ARG A 33 -7.35 9.25 -17.86
C ARG A 33 -7.29 7.72 -17.85
N GLY A 34 -7.84 7.07 -16.82
CA GLY A 34 -7.91 5.61 -16.74
C GLY A 34 -8.74 4.99 -17.88
N LEU A 35 -9.90 5.57 -18.20
CA LEU A 35 -10.74 5.11 -19.30
C LEU A 35 -10.06 5.27 -20.66
N ALA A 36 -9.35 6.38 -20.86
CA ALA A 36 -8.57 6.58 -22.09
C ALA A 36 -7.49 5.51 -22.25
N ILE A 37 -6.82 5.12 -21.16
CA ILE A 37 -5.82 4.02 -21.18
C ILE A 37 -6.50 2.70 -21.49
N MET A 38 -7.61 2.35 -20.83
CA MET A 38 -8.35 1.10 -21.08
C MET A 38 -8.90 1.02 -22.51
N ASN A 39 -9.31 2.14 -23.09
CA ASN A 39 -9.81 2.18 -24.46
C ASN A 39 -8.71 1.89 -25.49
N VAL A 40 -7.48 2.35 -25.26
CA VAL A 40 -6.35 2.12 -26.17
C VAL A 40 -5.65 0.79 -25.89
N TYR A 41 -5.54 0.41 -24.61
CA TYR A 41 -4.87 -0.81 -24.16
C TYR A 41 -5.74 -1.57 -23.13
N PRO A 42 -6.72 -2.36 -23.58
CA PRO A 42 -7.68 -3.04 -22.70
C PRO A 42 -7.05 -4.08 -21.76
N SER A 43 -5.93 -4.68 -22.17
CA SER A 43 -5.22 -5.72 -21.43
C SER A 43 -4.21 -5.19 -20.40
N THR A 44 -4.04 -3.87 -20.30
CA THR A 44 -3.05 -3.29 -19.40
C THR A 44 -3.43 -3.51 -17.93
N ASN A 45 -2.47 -3.95 -17.13
CA ASN A 45 -2.64 -4.06 -15.69
C ASN A 45 -2.58 -2.67 -15.07
N MET A 46 -3.73 -2.06 -14.80
CA MET A 46 -3.80 -0.70 -14.27
C MET A 46 -4.33 -0.66 -12.83
N ARG A 47 -3.77 0.23 -12.00
CA ARG A 47 -4.32 0.61 -10.69
C ARG A 47 -4.68 2.09 -10.68
N LEU A 48 -5.87 2.38 -10.15
CA LEU A 48 -6.44 3.72 -10.06
C LEU A 48 -6.50 4.15 -8.60
N MET A 49 -5.86 5.27 -8.28
CA MET A 49 -6.06 5.94 -7.00
C MET A 49 -7.10 7.04 -7.16
N LEU A 50 -8.01 7.15 -6.19
CA LEU A 50 -8.98 8.24 -6.08
C LEU A 50 -8.80 8.95 -4.74
N LEU A 51 -9.26 10.19 -4.66
CA LEU A 51 -9.23 10.98 -3.46
C LEU A 51 -10.42 10.62 -2.57
N ARG A 52 -11.65 10.61 -3.10
CA ARG A 52 -12.86 10.28 -2.32
C ARG A 52 -13.27 8.82 -2.44
N SER A 53 -13.76 8.25 -1.34
CA SER A 53 -14.30 6.89 -1.29
C SER A 53 -15.61 6.74 -2.07
N MET A 54 -16.42 7.80 -2.17
CA MET A 54 -17.68 7.77 -2.93
C MET A 54 -17.44 7.55 -4.43
N ASN A 55 -16.40 8.18 -4.98
CA ASN A 55 -16.07 8.11 -6.41
C ASN A 55 -15.57 6.72 -6.84
N LYS A 56 -15.12 5.88 -5.89
CA LYS A 56 -14.78 4.47 -6.13
C LYS A 56 -15.96 3.68 -6.69
N LYS A 57 -17.19 3.92 -6.21
CA LYS A 57 -18.38 3.22 -6.72
C LYS A 57 -18.64 3.57 -8.20
N ILE A 58 -18.45 4.84 -8.54
CA ILE A 58 -18.61 5.34 -9.91
C ILE A 58 -17.53 4.71 -10.81
N ALA A 59 -16.27 4.69 -10.38
CA ALA A 59 -15.21 4.02 -11.11
C ALA A 59 -15.52 2.54 -11.35
N VAL A 60 -16.00 1.80 -10.34
CA VAL A 60 -16.37 0.40 -10.54
C VAL A 60 -17.49 0.25 -11.58
N GLN A 61 -18.48 1.13 -11.59
CA GLN A 61 -19.54 1.15 -12.60
C GLN A 61 -19.03 1.47 -14.01
N LEU A 62 -17.96 2.26 -14.12
CA LEU A 62 -17.27 2.57 -15.38
C LEU A 62 -16.41 1.42 -15.91
N GLY A 63 -16.31 0.30 -15.18
CA GLY A 63 -15.60 -0.91 -15.61
C GLY A 63 -14.22 -1.11 -14.96
N PHE A 64 -13.83 -0.26 -14.01
CA PHE A 64 -12.60 -0.49 -13.24
C PHE A 64 -12.78 -1.65 -12.25
N MET A 65 -11.82 -2.57 -12.18
CA MET A 65 -11.87 -3.67 -11.21
C MET A 65 -11.80 -3.13 -9.77
N PRO A 66 -12.71 -3.53 -8.85
CA PRO A 66 -12.70 -3.07 -7.46
C PRO A 66 -11.38 -3.34 -6.72
N SER A 67 -10.71 -4.46 -7.03
CA SER A 67 -9.42 -4.83 -6.43
C SER A 67 -8.25 -3.97 -6.93
N ARG A 68 -8.45 -3.17 -7.99
CA ARG A 68 -7.44 -2.31 -8.61
C ARG A 68 -7.76 -0.82 -8.47
N CYS A 69 -8.87 -0.47 -7.83
CA CYS A 69 -9.27 0.90 -7.55
C CYS A 69 -9.30 1.12 -6.04
N PHE A 70 -8.58 2.13 -5.55
CA PHE A 70 -8.54 2.44 -4.12
C PHE A 70 -8.68 3.94 -3.88
N SER A 71 -9.28 4.31 -2.74
CA SER A 71 -9.40 5.69 -2.32
C SER A 71 -8.44 6.01 -1.18
N ILE A 72 -7.74 7.15 -1.26
CA ILE A 72 -6.86 7.59 -0.19
C ILE A 72 -7.66 7.97 1.08
N SER A 73 -8.87 8.54 0.94
CA SER A 73 -9.70 8.86 2.10
C SER A 73 -10.14 7.60 2.83
N GLU A 74 -10.51 6.55 2.08
CA GLU A 74 -10.85 5.23 2.65
C GLU A 74 -9.68 4.67 3.46
N GLN A 75 -8.47 4.65 2.89
CA GLN A 75 -7.28 4.15 3.57
C GLN A 75 -6.93 4.96 4.83
N LYS A 76 -6.98 6.30 4.74
CA LYS A 76 -6.71 7.20 5.88
C LYS A 76 -7.72 6.99 7.01
N THR A 77 -9.02 6.95 6.69
CA THR A 77 -10.07 6.75 7.68
C THR A 77 -10.00 5.37 8.32
N SER A 78 -9.72 4.31 7.54
CA SER A 78 -9.54 2.96 8.08
C SER A 78 -8.34 2.87 9.04
N LEU A 79 -7.19 3.44 8.66
CA LEU A 79 -6.01 3.48 9.54
C LEU A 79 -6.29 4.29 10.81
N PHE A 80 -6.99 5.42 10.70
CA PHE A 80 -7.37 6.23 11.84
C PHE A 80 -8.31 5.48 12.79
N ALA A 81 -9.35 4.82 12.26
CA ALA A 81 -10.29 4.02 13.05
C ALA A 81 -9.59 2.89 13.82
N LEU A 82 -8.64 2.20 13.17
CA LEU A 82 -7.83 1.18 13.84
C LEU A 82 -6.93 1.78 14.93
N SER A 83 -6.38 2.96 14.71
CA SER A 83 -5.62 3.68 15.75
C SER A 83 -6.46 4.15 16.94
N CYS A 84 -7.76 4.36 16.77
CA CYS A 84 -8.68 4.60 17.88
C CYS A 84 -8.90 3.35 18.74
N ALA A 85 -8.90 2.16 18.12
CA ALA A 85 -9.02 0.90 18.83
C ALA A 85 -7.69 0.46 19.48
N VAL A 86 -6.58 0.64 18.77
CA VAL A 86 -5.24 0.25 19.20
C VAL A 86 -4.28 1.41 18.96
N ARG A 87 -3.90 2.10 20.04
CA ARG A 87 -3.01 3.26 19.97
C ARG A 87 -1.67 2.86 19.33
N GLY A 88 -1.26 3.63 18.32
CA GLY A 88 0.01 3.42 17.61
C GLY A 88 -0.07 2.46 16.42
N PHE A 89 -1.24 1.86 16.15
CA PHE A 89 -1.42 0.89 15.06
C PHE A 89 -1.13 1.48 13.67
N SER A 90 -1.59 2.71 13.39
CA SER A 90 -1.29 3.38 12.12
C SER A 90 0.21 3.54 11.89
N THR A 91 0.97 3.87 12.93
CA THR A 91 2.43 4.02 12.84
C THR A 91 3.08 2.67 12.58
N LEU A 92 2.69 1.63 13.33
CA LEU A 92 3.19 0.27 13.15
C LEU A 92 3.01 -0.22 11.70
N ILE A 93 1.79 -0.15 11.16
CA ILE A 93 1.51 -0.59 9.79
C ILE A 93 2.27 0.24 8.76
N THR A 94 2.33 1.56 8.93
CA THR A 94 3.07 2.43 8.00
C THR A 94 4.56 2.09 7.98
N LEU A 95 5.17 1.79 9.14
CA LEU A 95 6.57 1.37 9.21
C LEU A 95 6.81 0.03 8.52
N CYS A 96 5.90 -0.94 8.64
CA CYS A 96 6.01 -2.22 7.94
C CYS A 96 5.86 -2.11 6.41
N LEU A 97 5.15 -1.07 5.92
CA LEU A 97 4.93 -0.83 4.49
C LEU A 97 6.02 0.03 3.84
N MET A 98 6.67 0.90 4.61
CA MET A 98 7.73 1.76 4.11
C MET A 98 9.09 1.07 4.25
N GLU A 99 9.70 0.70 3.12
CA GLU A 99 11.10 0.26 3.16
C GLU A 99 12.01 1.42 3.53
N LEU A 100 12.93 1.16 4.47
CA LEU A 100 13.97 2.11 4.81
C LEU A 100 15.03 2.13 3.72
N HIS A 101 15.11 3.26 3.03
CA HIS A 101 16.37 3.62 2.40
C HIS A 101 17.44 3.85 3.49
N PRO A 102 18.65 3.31 3.37
CA PRO A 102 19.73 3.48 4.36
C PRO A 102 19.99 4.95 4.72
N ASP A 103 19.85 5.86 3.75
CA ASP A 103 20.06 7.29 3.94
C ASP A 103 19.00 7.92 4.88
N ASN A 104 17.76 7.43 4.83
CA ASN A 104 16.67 7.91 5.68
C ASN A 104 16.84 7.49 7.14
N LEU A 105 17.60 6.42 7.42
CA LEU A 105 17.96 6.01 8.78
C LEU A 105 19.00 6.94 9.40
N VAL A 106 19.99 7.34 8.61
CA VAL A 106 21.07 8.23 9.07
C VAL A 106 20.50 9.61 9.41
N HIS A 107 19.60 10.13 8.56
CA HIS A 107 18.89 11.39 8.82
C HIS A 107 17.97 11.29 10.05
N ALA A 108 17.15 10.25 10.17
CA ALA A 108 16.26 10.07 11.31
C ALA A 108 17.03 9.94 12.64
N LYS A 109 18.14 9.20 12.66
CA LYS A 109 19.00 9.08 13.85
C LYS A 109 19.61 10.41 14.25
N LYS A 110 20.03 11.23 13.28
CA LYS A 110 20.63 12.53 13.53
C LYS A 110 19.62 13.56 14.06
N GLU A 111 18.36 13.49 13.63
CA GLU A 111 17.28 14.39 14.06
C GLU A 111 16.67 14.00 15.42
N LEU A 112 16.56 12.70 15.73
CA LEU A 112 15.88 12.21 16.93
C LEU A 112 16.71 12.26 18.22
N GLY A 113 18.00 12.61 18.15
CA GLY A 113 18.90 12.54 19.30
C GLY A 113 19.25 11.08 19.62
N VAL A 114 20.48 10.68 19.27
CA VAL A 114 20.91 9.27 19.20
C VAL A 114 20.99 8.57 20.57
N GLU A 115 20.86 9.29 21.68
CA GLU A 115 21.23 8.78 23.01
C GLU A 115 20.08 8.12 23.80
N ASP A 116 18.82 8.31 23.37
CA ASP A 116 17.68 7.74 24.07
C ASP A 116 17.43 6.26 23.66
N PRO A 117 17.40 5.30 24.60
CA PRO A 117 17.20 3.87 24.28
C PRO A 117 15.93 3.58 23.47
N TRP A 118 14.85 4.31 23.71
CA TRP A 118 13.59 4.13 23.00
C TRP A 118 13.69 4.49 21.50
N VAL A 119 14.57 5.43 21.13
CA VAL A 119 14.81 5.82 19.74
C VAL A 119 15.49 4.69 18.99
N GLN A 120 16.42 3.99 19.65
CA GLN A 120 17.09 2.83 19.08
C GLN A 120 16.12 1.67 18.88
N GLU A 121 15.28 1.37 19.87
CA GLU A 121 14.22 0.35 19.75
C GLU A 121 13.22 0.68 18.64
N TYR A 122 12.79 1.94 18.55
CA TYR A 122 11.92 2.41 17.47
C TYR A 122 12.58 2.23 16.09
N ALA A 123 13.86 2.58 15.96
CA ALA A 123 14.62 2.40 14.73
C ALA A 123 14.80 0.91 14.36
N ASP A 124 15.00 0.04 15.35
CA ASP A 124 15.07 -1.41 15.14
C ASP A 124 13.73 -1.99 14.67
N GLY A 125 12.61 -1.48 15.18
CA GLY A 125 11.27 -1.82 14.71
C GLY A 125 11.03 -1.49 13.23
N ARG A 126 11.80 -0.58 12.64
CA ARG A 126 11.71 -0.25 11.20
C ARG A 126 12.37 -1.29 10.29
N LYS A 127 13.03 -2.31 10.84
CA LYS A 127 13.64 -3.43 10.09
C LYS A 127 12.59 -4.43 9.62
N PHE A 128 11.39 -4.43 10.22
CA PHE A 128 10.30 -5.31 9.81
C PHE A 128 9.66 -4.79 8.51
N SER A 129 9.41 -5.70 7.57
CA SER A 129 8.73 -5.40 6.30
C SER A 129 7.62 -6.41 6.05
N LEU A 130 6.46 -5.91 5.59
CA LEU A 130 5.34 -6.78 5.21
C LEU A 130 5.61 -7.36 3.82
N ARG A 131 5.60 -8.69 3.72
CA ARG A 131 5.89 -9.41 2.47
C ARG A 131 4.81 -10.45 2.17
N ALA A 132 4.42 -10.52 0.90
CA ALA A 132 3.60 -11.61 0.39
C ALA A 132 4.52 -12.75 -0.08
N PHE A 133 4.11 -13.99 0.16
CA PHE A 133 4.83 -15.19 -0.28
C PHE A 133 3.86 -16.33 -0.59
N MET A 134 4.33 -17.29 -1.38
CA MET A 134 3.61 -18.53 -1.66
C MET A 134 4.07 -19.62 -0.69
N LEU A 135 3.12 -20.35 -0.10
CA LEU A 135 3.43 -21.48 0.78
C LEU A 135 3.96 -22.67 -0.02
N SER A 136 4.98 -23.34 0.51
CA SER A 136 5.46 -24.60 -0.04
C SER A 136 4.46 -25.72 0.25
N ALA A 137 4.34 -26.67 -0.70
CA ALA A 137 3.52 -27.88 -0.53
C ALA A 137 3.88 -28.70 0.72
N LYS A 138 5.07 -28.52 1.30
CA LYS A 138 5.49 -29.15 2.56
C LYS A 138 4.61 -28.79 3.77
N HIS A 139 3.86 -27.69 3.70
CA HIS A 139 2.96 -27.26 4.76
C HIS A 139 1.49 -27.61 4.47
N GLU A 140 1.22 -28.40 3.41
CA GLU A 140 -0.12 -28.89 3.12
C GLU A 140 -0.64 -29.77 4.26
N GLY A 141 -1.91 -29.56 4.65
CA GLY A 141 -2.53 -30.26 5.78
C GLY A 141 -2.09 -29.78 7.17
N SER A 142 -1.11 -28.88 7.28
CA SER A 142 -0.75 -28.25 8.55
C SER A 142 -1.76 -27.15 8.92
N THR A 143 -2.05 -27.00 10.21
CA THR A 143 -2.87 -25.88 10.69
C THR A 143 -2.06 -24.57 10.65
N PHE A 144 -2.75 -23.42 10.57
CA PHE A 144 -2.07 -22.12 10.60
C PHE A 144 -1.21 -21.95 11.87
N ALA A 145 -1.67 -22.44 13.04
CA ALA A 145 -0.91 -22.36 14.27
C ALA A 145 0.39 -23.17 14.22
N GLN A 146 0.36 -24.37 13.63
CA GLN A 146 1.56 -25.19 13.44
C GLN A 146 2.56 -24.50 12.49
N PHE A 147 2.05 -23.96 11.38
CA PHE A 147 2.84 -23.20 10.43
C PHE A 147 3.46 -21.94 11.08
N ALA A 148 2.67 -21.18 11.83
CA ALA A 148 3.11 -19.99 12.53
C ALA A 148 4.22 -20.30 13.54
N GLY A 149 4.10 -21.40 14.29
CA GLY A 149 5.16 -21.87 15.18
C GLY A 149 6.48 -22.08 14.45
N GLN A 150 6.45 -22.76 13.30
CA GLN A 150 7.66 -23.01 12.48
C GLN A 150 8.25 -21.72 11.88
N CYS A 151 7.41 -20.74 11.55
CA CYS A 151 7.87 -19.44 11.02
C CYS A 151 8.53 -18.57 12.09
N ILE A 152 8.00 -18.58 13.32
CA ILE A 152 8.52 -17.77 14.42
C ILE A 152 9.97 -18.18 14.75
N GLU A 153 10.28 -19.47 14.69
CA GLU A 153 11.66 -20.00 14.84
C GLU A 153 12.63 -19.41 13.81
N ARG A 154 12.12 -18.92 12.68
CA ARG A 154 12.89 -18.30 11.59
C ARG A 154 12.80 -16.77 11.58
N ASN A 155 12.30 -16.16 12.66
CA ASN A 155 12.02 -14.72 12.75
C ASN A 155 11.04 -14.20 11.70
N ILE A 156 10.07 -15.04 11.31
CA ILE A 156 8.99 -14.66 10.40
C ILE A 156 7.68 -14.71 11.18
N LEU A 157 6.94 -13.60 11.17
CA LEU A 157 5.58 -13.54 11.72
C LEU A 157 4.57 -13.65 10.58
N PRO A 158 3.95 -14.82 10.34
CA PRO A 158 2.91 -14.93 9.33
C PRO A 158 1.63 -14.26 9.83
N LEU A 159 0.95 -13.57 8.92
CA LEU A 159 -0.36 -12.95 9.13
C LEU A 159 -1.37 -13.66 8.21
N ALA A 160 -2.56 -13.97 8.73
CA ALA A 160 -3.66 -14.61 8.00
C ALA A 160 -4.84 -13.65 7.83
#